data_AF-A0A846HBF0-F1
#
_entry.id   AF-A0A846HBF0-F1
#
_cell.length_a   1.000
_cell.length_b   1.000
_cell.length_c   1.000
_cell.angle_alpha   90.00
_cell.angle_beta   90.00
_cell.angle_gamma   90.00
#
_symmetry.space_group_name_H-M   'P 1'
#
loop_
_entity.id
_entity.type
_entity.pdbx_description
1 polymer ?
#
loop_
_entity_poly.entity_id
_entity_poly.type
_entity_poly.pdbx_seq_one_letter_code
_entity_poly.pdbx_strand_id
1 'polypeptide(L)'
;MARYTCSFIVSVTIDHLQPLVVELLQDCEFDVQYYTADYIMAREIPGSVSFSKLVKVEVLIDKSTATETETRMSIVIKNEELPLQLDNHCRQVFEYLKQAIEHNRHWHLIETIAG
;
A
#
# COMPACT_ATOMS: atom_id res chain seq x y z
N MET A 1 -18.11 -3.94 -0.78
CA MET A 1 -16.69 -3.99 -0.44
C MET A 1 -15.99 -2.92 -1.25
N ALA A 2 -15.52 -1.88 -0.58
CA ALA A 2 -14.73 -0.82 -1.19
C ALA A 2 -13.34 -1.38 -1.50
N ARG A 3 -12.82 -1.01 -2.66
CA ARG A 3 -11.50 -1.43 -3.15
C ARG A 3 -10.91 -0.32 -3.98
N TYR A 4 -9.70 0.08 -3.64
CA TYR A 4 -8.92 1.09 -4.35
C TYR A 4 -7.56 0.51 -4.69
N THR A 5 -7.06 0.85 -5.88
CA THR A 5 -5.80 0.31 -6.38
C THR A 5 -4.98 1.40 -7.05
N CYS A 6 -3.68 1.38 -6.82
CA CYS A 6 -2.72 2.20 -7.57
C CYS A 6 -1.44 1.41 -7.78
N SER A 7 -0.67 1.81 -8.79
CA SER A 7 0.65 1.26 -9.03
C SER A 7 1.70 2.35 -8.99
N PHE A 8 2.90 1.98 -8.58
CA PHE A 8 4.04 2.88 -8.47
C PHE A 8 5.24 2.24 -9.15
N ILE A 9 6.06 3.09 -9.76
CA ILE A 9 7.43 2.75 -10.16
C ILE A 9 8.36 3.55 -9.26
N VAL A 10 9.21 2.87 -8.51
CA VAL A 10 10.11 3.48 -7.54
C VAL A 10 11.55 3.14 -7.87
N SER A 11 12.47 4.08 -7.64
CA SER A 11 13.89 3.85 -7.92
C SER A 11 14.60 3.11 -6.77
N VAL A 12 14.04 1.98 -6.37
CA VAL A 12 14.52 1.13 -5.28
C VAL A 12 14.70 -0.27 -5.85
N THR A 13 15.83 -0.91 -5.52
CA THR A 13 16.06 -2.29 -5.94
C THR A 13 15.08 -3.23 -5.23
N ILE A 14 14.72 -4.33 -5.88
CA ILE A 14 13.71 -5.24 -5.35
C ILE A 14 14.07 -5.81 -3.97
N ASP A 15 15.36 -6.05 -3.70
CA ASP A 15 15.87 -6.57 -2.44
C ASP A 15 15.71 -5.58 -1.27
N HIS A 16 15.59 -4.29 -1.57
CA HIS A 16 15.40 -3.24 -0.58
C HIS A 16 13.96 -2.74 -0.49
N LEU A 17 13.13 -2.97 -1.51
CA LEU A 17 11.77 -2.45 -1.54
C LEU A 17 10.88 -3.09 -0.47
N GLN A 18 10.93 -4.42 -0.32
CA GLN A 18 10.10 -5.13 0.65
C GLN A 18 10.27 -4.61 2.10
N PRO A 19 11.48 -4.54 2.69
CA PRO A 19 11.64 -4.05 4.06
C PRO A 19 11.20 -2.60 4.22
N LEU A 20 11.44 -1.75 3.21
CA LEU A 20 10.98 -0.37 3.21
C LEU A 20 9.44 -0.27 3.24
N VAL A 21 8.76 -1.09 2.44
CA VAL A 21 7.28 -1.13 2.43
C VAL A 21 6.73 -1.59 3.77
N VAL A 22 7.35 -2.59 4.40
CA VAL A 22 6.98 -3.05 5.74
C VAL A 22 7.09 -1.92 6.75
N GLU A 23 8.22 -1.19 6.76
CA GLU A 23 8.44 -0.04 7.63
C GLU A 23 7.40 1.07 7.41
N LEU A 24 7.17 1.46 6.15
CA LEU A 24 6.17 2.47 5.80
C LEU A 24 4.75 2.08 6.27
N LEU A 25 4.36 0.81 6.13
CA LEU A 25 3.05 0.36 6.60
C LEU A 25 2.94 0.41 8.13
N GLN A 26 4.00 0.05 8.85
CA GLN A 26 4.04 0.14 10.31
C GLN A 26 3.97 1.59 10.80
N ASP A 27 4.69 2.50 10.15
CA ASP A 27 4.64 3.94 10.43
C ASP A 27 3.25 4.54 10.16
N CYS A 28 2.49 3.94 9.23
CA CYS A 28 1.11 4.30 8.91
C CYS A 28 0.07 3.61 9.79
N GLU A 29 0.47 3.03 10.94
CA GLU A 29 -0.40 2.33 11.89
C GLU A 29 -1.08 1.06 11.33
N PHE A 30 -0.39 0.34 10.44
CA PHE A 30 -0.81 -1.00 9.99
C PHE A 30 0.00 -2.10 10.67
N ASP A 31 -0.72 -3.13 11.11
CA ASP A 31 -0.16 -4.40 11.54
C ASP A 31 0.14 -5.28 10.32
N VAL A 32 1.43 -5.55 10.07
CA VAL A 32 1.87 -6.41 8.97
C VAL A 32 1.70 -7.87 9.39
N GLN A 33 0.72 -8.53 8.76
CA GLN A 33 0.29 -9.87 9.15
C GLN A 33 1.10 -10.98 8.46
N TYR A 34 1.53 -10.72 7.22
CA TYR A 34 2.23 -11.68 6.39
C TYR A 34 3.01 -10.99 5.28
N TYR A 35 4.20 -11.50 4.94
CA TYR A 35 4.93 -11.04 3.76
C TYR A 35 5.82 -12.13 3.15
N THR A 36 6.02 -12.06 1.83
CA THR A 36 7.01 -12.76 1.02
C THR A 36 7.81 -11.71 0.24
N ALA A 37 8.80 -12.16 -0.55
CA ALA A 37 9.62 -11.26 -1.35
C ALA A 37 8.84 -10.45 -2.42
N ASP A 38 7.62 -10.85 -2.77
CA ASP A 38 6.76 -10.18 -3.77
C ASP A 38 5.37 -9.78 -3.25
N TYR A 39 5.06 -10.05 -2.00
CA TYR A 39 3.73 -9.82 -1.48
C TYR A 39 3.77 -9.41 -0.02
N ILE A 40 3.00 -8.38 0.34
CA ILE A 40 2.85 -7.93 1.73
C ILE A 40 1.36 -7.78 2.01
N MET A 41 0.90 -8.33 3.14
CA MET A 41 -0.44 -8.15 3.66
C MET A 41 -0.38 -7.48 5.02
N ALA A 42 -1.07 -6.36 5.14
CA ALA A 42 -1.20 -5.63 6.38
C ALA A 42 -2.66 -5.25 6.66
N ARG A 43 -2.98 -4.99 7.91
CA ARG A 43 -4.31 -4.58 8.36
C ARG A 43 -4.19 -3.40 9.30
N GLU A 44 -5.09 -2.45 9.16
CA GLU A 44 -5.22 -1.33 10.08
C GLU A 44 -5.36 -1.83 11.54
N ILE A 45 -4.62 -1.21 12.46
CA ILE A 45 -4.68 -1.55 13.88
C ILE A 45 -6.06 -1.16 14.44
N PRO A 46 -6.78 -2.06 15.12
CA PRO A 46 -8.09 -1.73 15.70
C PRO A 46 -8.00 -0.66 16.79
N GLY A 47 -8.98 0.26 16.82
CA GLY A 47 -9.11 1.24 17.90
C GLY A 47 -9.76 2.57 17.47
N SER A 48 -9.60 2.94 16.20
CA SER A 48 -10.12 4.18 15.61
C SER A 48 -11.49 4.03 14.95
N VAL A 49 -11.80 2.85 14.42
CA VAL A 49 -13.02 2.57 13.64
C VAL A 49 -13.67 1.23 14.02
N SER A 50 -14.92 1.02 13.59
CA SER A 50 -15.61 -0.26 13.75
C SER A 50 -14.93 -1.37 12.96
N PHE A 51 -15.02 -2.62 13.44
CA PHE A 51 -14.35 -3.77 12.82
C PHE A 51 -14.63 -3.96 11.33
N SER A 52 -15.85 -3.67 10.87
CA SER A 52 -16.25 -3.74 9.45
C SER A 52 -15.57 -2.68 8.56
N LYS A 53 -15.04 -1.62 9.16
CA LYS A 53 -14.34 -0.54 8.45
C LYS A 53 -12.84 -0.77 8.39
N LEU A 54 -12.29 -1.69 9.19
CA LEU A 54 -10.86 -1.95 9.23
C LEU A 54 -10.33 -2.28 7.85
N VAL A 55 -9.34 -1.50 7.43
CA VAL A 55 -8.77 -1.61 6.10
C VAL A 55 -7.71 -2.72 6.05
N LYS A 56 -7.74 -3.49 4.96
CA LYS A 56 -6.68 -4.41 4.57
C LYS A 56 -5.91 -3.82 3.40
N VAL A 57 -4.59 -3.90 3.49
CA VAL A 57 -3.65 -3.48 2.46
C VAL A 57 -2.92 -4.71 1.94
N GLU A 58 -2.91 -4.86 0.62
CA GLU A 58 -2.11 -5.87 -0.07
C GLU A 58 -1.16 -5.15 -1.03
N VAL A 59 0.13 -5.39 -0.89
CA VAL A 59 1.15 -4.88 -1.81
C VAL A 59 1.67 -6.04 -2.64
N LEU A 60 1.72 -5.85 -3.95
CA LEU A 60 2.29 -6.79 -4.91
C LEU A 60 3.52 -6.14 -5.54
N ILE A 61 4.69 -6.74 -5.39
CA ILE A 61 5.95 -6.27 -5.98
C ILE A 61 6.22 -7.10 -7.25
N ASP A 62 6.33 -6.43 -8.39
CA ASP A 62 6.56 -7.08 -9.67
C ASP A 62 8.04 -7.42 -9.86
N LYS A 63 8.38 -8.68 -9.59
CA LYS A 63 9.74 -9.21 -9.81
C LYS A 63 10.10 -9.35 -11.28
N SER A 64 9.11 -9.51 -12.16
CA SER A 64 9.34 -9.88 -13.56
C SER A 64 9.82 -8.72 -14.41
N THR A 65 9.49 -7.49 -13.98
CA THR A 65 9.86 -6.25 -14.66
C THR A 65 10.87 -5.42 -13.87
N ALA A 66 11.28 -5.88 -12.68
CA ALA A 66 12.27 -5.20 -11.84
C ALA A 66 13.63 -5.14 -12.52
N THR A 67 14.28 -3.98 -12.42
CA THR A 67 15.63 -3.72 -12.89
C THR A 67 16.56 -3.45 -11.71
N GLU A 68 17.85 -3.25 -11.97
CA GLU A 68 18.83 -2.88 -10.93
C GLU A 68 18.54 -1.53 -10.28
N THR A 69 17.70 -0.70 -10.89
CA THR A 69 17.43 0.67 -10.41
C THR A 69 15.95 0.97 -10.20
N GLU A 70 15.05 0.19 -10.78
CA GLU A 70 13.61 0.47 -10.76
C GLU A 70 12.81 -0.79 -10.44
N THR A 71 11.86 -0.66 -9.52
CA THR A 71 10.93 -1.73 -9.19
C THR A 71 9.50 -1.21 -9.28
N ARG A 72 8.62 -2.01 -9.90
CA ARG A 72 7.20 -1.73 -9.95
C ARG A 72 6.49 -2.43 -8.81
N MET A 73 5.53 -1.74 -8.19
CA MET A 73 4.61 -2.34 -7.23
C MET A 73 3.18 -1.87 -7.45
N SER A 74 2.23 -2.68 -7.01
CA SER A 74 0.80 -2.35 -6.97
C SER A 74 0.30 -2.49 -5.55
N ILE A 75 -0.59 -1.58 -5.14
CA ILE A 75 -1.21 -1.61 -3.81
C ILE A 75 -2.71 -1.76 -3.99
N VAL A 76 -3.30 -2.62 -3.19
CA VAL A 76 -4.73 -2.86 -3.10
C VAL A 76 -5.18 -2.56 -1.69
N ILE A 77 -6.10 -1.61 -1.56
CA ILE A 77 -6.64 -1.16 -0.28
C ILE A 77 -8.13 -1.47 -0.27
N LYS A 78 -8.59 -2.23 0.72
CA LYS A 78 -9.95 -2.78 0.73
C LYS A 78 -10.51 -2.97 2.12
N ASN A 79 -11.82 -2.78 2.29
CA ASN A 79 -12.56 -3.08 3.52
C ASN A 79 -14.01 -3.51 3.21
N GLU A 80 -14.79 -3.84 4.24
CA GLU A 80 -16.16 -4.34 4.05
C GLU A 80 -17.20 -3.26 3.74
N GLU A 81 -16.80 -1.97 3.68
CA GLU A 81 -17.72 -0.88 3.35
C GLU A 81 -18.29 -0.98 1.92
N LEU A 82 -19.39 -0.30 1.66
CA LEU A 82 -19.96 -0.21 0.32
C LEU A 82 -19.33 0.96 -0.45
N PRO A 83 -18.86 0.76 -1.70
CA PRO A 83 -18.15 1.80 -2.46
C PRO A 83 -19.02 2.99 -2.89
N LEU A 84 -20.35 2.91 -2.73
CA LEU A 84 -21.31 3.96 -3.11
C LEU A 84 -21.25 5.19 -2.18
N GLN A 85 -20.55 5.11 -1.04
CA GLN A 85 -20.30 6.26 -0.17
C GLN A 85 -19.03 6.99 -0.65
N LEU A 86 -19.19 8.20 -1.17
CA LEU A 86 -18.08 9.03 -1.68
C LEU A 86 -17.05 9.38 -0.59
N ASP A 87 -17.53 9.50 0.65
CA ASP A 87 -16.75 9.67 1.87
C ASP A 87 -16.78 8.35 2.65
N ASN A 88 -15.88 7.43 2.31
CA ASN A 88 -15.71 6.17 3.04
C ASN A 88 -14.28 6.06 3.58
N HIS A 89 -14.15 5.37 4.72
CA HIS A 89 -12.89 5.23 5.44
C HIS A 89 -11.82 4.57 4.58
N CYS A 90 -12.21 3.56 3.78
CA CYS A 90 -11.28 2.89 2.86
C CYS A 90 -10.63 3.85 1.86
N ARG A 91 -11.37 4.85 1.36
CA ARG A 91 -10.87 5.86 0.44
C ARG A 91 -9.93 6.84 1.14
N GLN A 92 -10.28 7.27 2.36
CA GLN A 92 -9.43 8.18 3.14
C GLN A 92 -8.08 7.53 3.44
N VAL A 93 -8.11 6.27 3.86
CA VAL A 93 -6.90 5.45 4.07
C VAL A 93 -6.11 5.26 2.78
N PHE A 94 -6.78 5.05 1.65
CA PHE A 94 -6.12 4.95 0.35
C PHE A 94 -5.35 6.23 -0.01
N GLU A 95 -5.98 7.40 0.11
CA GLU A 95 -5.32 8.67 -0.18
C GLU A 95 -4.17 8.94 0.79
N TYR A 96 -4.33 8.61 2.07
CA TYR A 96 -3.28 8.73 3.08
C TYR A 96 -2.05 7.88 2.75
N LEU A 97 -2.23 6.59 2.48
CA LEU A 97 -1.11 5.69 2.13
C LEU A 97 -0.46 6.07 0.80
N LYS A 98 -1.26 6.46 -0.20
CA LYS A 98 -0.74 6.97 -1.47
C LYS A 98 0.16 8.18 -1.23
N GLN A 99 -0.29 9.15 -0.43
CA GLN A 99 0.51 10.32 -0.09
C GLN A 99 1.76 9.96 0.71
N ALA A 100 1.68 9.01 1.65
CA ALA A 100 2.83 8.56 2.42
C ALA A 100 3.94 7.99 1.51
N ILE A 101 3.56 7.22 0.48
CA ILE A 101 4.50 6.68 -0.52
C ILE A 101 5.05 7.80 -1.41
N GLU A 102 4.18 8.69 -1.91
CA GLU A 102 4.58 9.79 -2.79
C GLU A 102 5.55 10.78 -2.14
N HIS A 103 5.49 10.93 -0.81
CA HIS A 103 6.36 11.83 -0.05
C HIS A 103 7.49 11.09 0.68
N ASN A 104 7.60 9.76 0.56
CA ASN A 104 8.67 9.02 1.22
C ASN A 104 10.00 9.30 0.53
N ARG A 105 10.89 10.03 1.22
CA ARG A 105 12.19 10.45 0.68
C ARG A 105 13.14 9.28 0.35
N HIS A 106 12.94 8.11 0.96
CA HIS A 106 13.74 6.92 0.67
C HIS A 106 13.27 6.23 -0.63
N TRP A 107 12.09 6.60 -1.12
CA TRP A 107 11.44 6.02 -2.28
C TRP A 107 11.45 7.15 -3.30
N HIS A 108 12.56 7.29 -4.01
CA HIS A 108 12.65 8.20 -5.15
C HIS A 108 11.61 7.76 -6.19
N LEU A 109 10.39 8.27 -6.04
CA LEU A 109 9.22 7.92 -6.83
C LEU A 109 9.46 8.40 -8.26
N ILE A 110 9.34 7.48 -9.21
CA ILE A 110 9.50 7.77 -10.63
C ILE A 110 8.13 8.09 -11.24
N GLU A 111 7.13 7.25 -10.95
CA GLU A 111 5.80 7.38 -11.55
C GLU A 111 4.71 6.81 -10.64
N THR A 112 3.58 7.52 -10.52
CA THR A 112 2.33 6.99 -9.95
C THR A 112 1.32 6.75 -11.07
N ILE A 113 0.81 5.52 -11.18
CA ILE A 113 -0.21 5.12 -12.14
C ILE A 113 -1.51 4.87 -11.37
N ALA A 114 -2.50 5.75 -11.59
CA ALA A 114 -3.86 5.55 -11.09
C ALA A 114 -4.55 4.43 -11.89
N GLY A 115 -5.14 3.46 -11.18
CA GLY A 115 -5.89 2.34 -11.74
C GLY A 115 -7.39 2.48 -11.57
#